data_AF-A0A1Q8BQ16-F1
#
_entry.id   AF-A0A1Q8BQ16-F1
#
_cell.length_a   1.000
_cell.length_b   1.000
_cell.length_c   1.000
_cell.angle_alpha   90.00
_cell.angle_beta   90.00
_cell.angle_gamma   90.00
#
_symmetry.space_group_name_H-M   'P 1'
#
loop_
_entity.id
_entity.type
_entity.pdbx_description
1 polymer ?
#
loop_
_entity_poly.entity_id
_entity_poly.type
_entity_poly.pdbx_seq_one_letter_code
_entity_poly.pdbx_strand_id
1 'polypeptide(L)'
;MTDAFSKQVKKWDFNSIVPDILRGTQLPLPVATAKNSLKKNALSAFYAKPTHSAAYWAAKTEGFDFSREDRVDAAKYNLIQWQGLLGENVPYPSVRDGRDLSKNRAALLRQWRQSRIVALKESSSTSEKAVQAGGGK
;
A
#
# COMPACT_ATOMS: atom_id res chain seq x y z
N MET A 1 5.55 -20.74 31.61
CA MET A 1 5.76 -20.04 30.32
C MET A 1 6.34 -20.94 29.22
N THR A 2 6.63 -22.24 29.47
CA THR A 2 7.24 -23.16 28.50
C THR A 2 6.21 -23.85 27.57
N ASP A 3 4.93 -23.89 27.96
CA ASP A 3 3.88 -24.62 27.23
C ASP A 3 3.53 -24.06 25.84
N ALA A 4 4.00 -22.86 25.50
CA ALA A 4 3.80 -22.25 24.18
C ALA A 4 4.81 -22.73 23.12
N PHE A 5 5.88 -23.41 23.52
CA PHE A 5 6.96 -23.84 22.62
C PHE A 5 6.99 -25.37 22.50
N SER A 6 6.76 -25.88 21.30
CA SER A 6 6.88 -27.31 20.97
C SER A 6 8.23 -27.58 20.30
N LYS A 7 8.91 -28.67 20.70
CA LYS A 7 10.10 -29.19 20.01
C LYS A 7 9.77 -29.90 18.69
N GLN A 8 8.49 -30.15 18.41
CA GLN A 8 8.08 -30.78 17.16
C GLN A 8 7.98 -29.73 16.05
N VAL A 9 8.93 -29.80 15.12
CA VAL A 9 8.94 -28.96 13.92
C VAL A 9 7.87 -29.47 12.97
N LYS A 10 6.76 -28.75 12.87
CA LYS A 10 5.81 -28.96 11.77
C LYS A 10 6.48 -28.55 10.45
N LYS A 11 6.18 -29.23 9.36
CA LYS A 11 6.56 -28.76 8.03
C LYS A 11 5.64 -27.59 7.65
N TRP A 12 6.17 -26.37 7.69
CA TRP A 12 5.47 -25.16 7.28
C TRP A 12 5.88 -24.82 5.85
N ASP A 13 5.00 -25.11 4.90
CA ASP A 13 5.16 -24.62 3.53
C ASP A 13 4.48 -23.25 3.43
N PHE A 14 5.21 -22.23 2.98
CA PHE A 14 4.68 -20.87 2.79
C PHE A 14 4.81 -20.45 1.32
N ASN A 15 3.68 -20.14 0.68
CA ASN A 15 3.66 -19.60 -0.67
C ASN A 15 3.64 -18.07 -0.61
N SER A 16 4.78 -17.45 -0.87
CA SER A 16 4.89 -16.00 -0.93
C SER A 16 4.20 -15.46 -2.18
N ILE A 17 3.29 -14.51 -2.01
CA ILE A 17 2.73 -13.73 -3.12
C ILE A 17 3.60 -12.50 -3.31
N VAL A 18 4.13 -12.32 -4.52
CA VAL A 18 4.91 -11.13 -4.90
C VAL A 18 3.95 -10.07 -5.47
N PRO A 19 3.78 -8.91 -4.81
CA PRO A 19 2.98 -7.82 -5.35
C PRO A 19 3.52 -7.29 -6.68
N ASP A 20 2.63 -6.89 -7.58
CA ASP A 20 3.02 -6.41 -8.91
C ASP A 20 3.95 -5.20 -8.88
N ILE A 21 3.76 -4.30 -7.91
CA ILE A 21 4.60 -3.11 -7.73
C ILE A 21 6.08 -3.44 -7.51
N LEU A 22 6.40 -4.58 -6.88
CA LEU A 22 7.80 -5.01 -6.67
C LEU A 22 8.43 -5.52 -7.95
N ARG A 23 7.64 -6.01 -8.91
CA ARG A 23 8.16 -6.56 -10.17
C ARG A 23 8.70 -5.50 -11.12
N GLY A 24 8.45 -4.21 -10.84
CA GLY A 24 9.07 -3.08 -11.54
C GLY A 24 10.40 -2.61 -10.95
N THR A 25 10.94 -3.32 -9.97
CA THR A 25 12.19 -2.98 -9.27
C THR A 25 13.35 -3.88 -9.69
N GLN A 26 14.56 -3.54 -9.25
CA GLN A 26 15.77 -4.34 -9.45
C GLN A 26 15.92 -5.49 -8.42
N LEU A 27 14.87 -5.79 -7.65
CA LEU A 27 14.91 -6.88 -6.68
C LEU A 27 15.06 -8.23 -7.40
N PRO A 28 15.87 -9.17 -6.87
CA PRO A 28 16.01 -10.52 -7.42
C PRO A 28 14.77 -11.36 -7.08
N LEU A 29 13.69 -11.16 -7.83
CA LEU A 29 12.40 -11.80 -7.58
C LEU A 29 12.24 -13.09 -8.40
N PRO A 30 11.53 -14.10 -7.88
CA PRO A 30 11.17 -15.28 -8.65
C PRO A 30 10.25 -14.92 -9.82
N VAL A 31 10.38 -15.69 -10.91
CA VAL A 31 9.53 -15.57 -12.10
C VAL A 31 8.05 -15.63 -11.68
N ALA A 32 7.22 -14.81 -12.34
CA ALA A 32 5.79 -14.78 -12.07
C ALA A 32 5.13 -16.10 -12.46
N THR A 33 4.33 -16.65 -11.55
CA THR A 33 3.51 -17.84 -11.72
C THR A 33 2.13 -17.59 -11.12
N ALA A 34 1.15 -18.45 -11.44
CA ALA A 34 -0.17 -18.38 -10.81
C ALA A 34 -0.14 -18.58 -9.27
N LYS A 35 0.91 -19.24 -8.74
CA LYS A 35 1.04 -19.53 -7.30
C LYS A 35 1.66 -18.37 -6.50
N ASN A 36 2.46 -17.51 -7.14
CA ASN A 36 3.17 -16.40 -6.49
C ASN A 36 2.72 -15.01 -6.97
N SER A 37 1.56 -14.91 -7.62
CA SER A 37 1.02 -13.66 -8.16
C SER A 37 -0.37 -13.38 -7.60
N LEU A 38 -0.69 -12.10 -7.42
CA LEU A 38 -2.02 -11.66 -7.03
C LEU A 38 -3.04 -11.92 -8.14
N LYS A 39 -4.27 -12.26 -7.76
CA LYS A 39 -5.41 -12.29 -8.69
C LYS A 39 -5.67 -10.88 -9.20
N LYS A 40 -5.66 -10.71 -10.52
CA LYS A 40 -5.92 -9.43 -11.17
C LYS A 40 -7.39 -9.02 -11.00
N ASN A 41 -7.58 -7.80 -10.51
CA ASN A 41 -8.84 -7.09 -10.37
C ASN A 41 -8.55 -5.57 -10.30
N ALA A 42 -9.60 -4.75 -10.31
CA ALA A 42 -9.48 -3.28 -10.30
C ALA A 42 -8.58 -2.74 -9.17
N LEU A 43 -8.68 -3.28 -7.94
CA LEU A 43 -7.87 -2.84 -6.82
C LEU A 43 -6.40 -3.25 -6.98
N SER A 44 -6.13 -4.51 -7.37
CA SER A 44 -4.76 -4.97 -7.59
C SER A 44 -4.06 -4.21 -8.72
N ALA A 45 -4.79 -3.86 -9.79
CA ALA A 45 -4.25 -3.07 -10.90
C ALA A 45 -3.96 -1.63 -10.47
N PHE A 46 -4.82 -1.04 -9.64
CA PHE A 46 -4.60 0.30 -9.09
C PHE A 46 -3.36 0.36 -8.20
N TYR A 47 -3.21 -0.59 -7.26
CA TYR A 47 -2.05 -0.64 -6.36
C TYR A 47 -0.79 -1.26 -6.98
N ALA A 48 -0.80 -1.60 -8.27
CA ALA A 48 0.37 -2.12 -8.97
C ALA A 48 1.40 -1.02 -9.31
N LYS A 49 1.06 0.25 -9.07
CA LYS A 49 1.89 1.42 -9.42
C LYS A 49 2.31 2.20 -8.16
N PRO A 50 3.54 2.73 -8.09
CA PRO A 50 3.95 3.65 -7.02
C PRO A 50 3.09 4.90 -6.98
N THR A 51 2.83 5.45 -5.79
CA THR A 51 2.14 6.75 -5.64
C THR A 51 3.03 7.92 -6.03
N HIS A 52 4.34 7.78 -5.80
CA HIS A 52 5.37 8.74 -6.17
C HIS A 52 6.64 8.05 -6.67
N SER A 53 7.51 8.83 -7.33
CA SER A 53 8.80 8.37 -7.83
C SER A 53 9.84 8.19 -6.70
N ALA A 54 10.92 7.45 -6.98
CA ALA A 54 12.05 7.35 -6.06
C ALA A 54 12.67 8.71 -5.73
N ALA A 55 12.75 9.62 -6.71
CA ALA A 55 13.28 10.97 -6.51
C ALA A 55 12.43 11.80 -5.53
N TYR A 56 11.10 11.67 -5.60
CA TYR A 56 10.21 12.32 -4.63
C TYR A 56 10.48 11.84 -3.20
N TRP A 57 10.59 10.51 -3.01
CA TRP A 57 10.84 9.95 -1.69
C TRP A 57 12.20 10.37 -1.16
N ALA A 58 13.24 10.32 -1.97
CA ALA A 58 14.59 10.78 -1.60
C ALA A 58 14.60 12.24 -1.14
N ALA A 59 13.85 13.12 -1.81
CA ALA A 59 13.73 14.52 -1.41
C ALA A 59 12.95 14.67 -0.08
N LYS A 60 11.83 13.95 0.08
CA LYS A 60 11.02 14.05 1.32
C LYS A 60 11.71 13.46 2.54
N THR A 61 12.60 12.49 2.36
CA THR A 61 13.36 11.83 3.44
C THR A 61 14.81 12.31 3.53
N GLU A 62 15.15 13.43 2.90
CA GLU A 62 16.49 14.01 2.98
C GLU A 62 16.89 14.28 4.46
N GLY A 63 18.14 13.93 4.80
CA GLY A 63 18.69 14.08 6.14
C GLY A 63 18.28 12.99 7.13
N PHE A 64 17.48 12.00 6.74
CA PHE A 64 17.19 10.84 7.58
C PHE A 64 18.37 9.87 7.59
N ASP A 65 18.80 9.43 8.78
CA ASP A 65 19.82 8.40 8.94
C ASP A 65 19.17 7.02 9.00
N PHE A 66 19.20 6.29 7.87
CA PHE A 66 18.72 4.91 7.77
C PHE A 66 19.81 3.85 8.06
N SER A 67 20.99 4.24 8.55
CA SER A 67 22.08 3.29 8.83
C SER A 67 21.80 2.35 10.01
N ARG A 68 20.83 2.71 10.88
CA ARG A 68 20.37 1.91 12.01
C ARG A 68 18.88 2.12 12.26
N GLU A 69 18.22 1.11 12.82
CA GLU A 69 16.76 1.00 12.95
C GLU A 69 16.13 2.19 13.71
N ASP A 70 16.76 2.66 14.78
CA ASP A 70 16.18 3.66 15.70
C ASP A 70 16.71 5.09 15.52
N ARG A 71 17.40 5.38 14.39
CA ARG A 71 17.94 6.73 14.13
C ARG A 71 17.00 7.66 13.38
N VAL A 72 15.90 7.11 12.87
CA VAL A 72 14.88 7.87 12.16
C VAL A 72 13.89 8.48 13.16
N ASP A 73 13.58 9.77 13.01
CA ASP A 73 12.44 10.39 13.68
C ASP A 73 11.15 9.75 13.16
N ALA A 74 10.60 8.82 13.94
CA ALA A 74 9.42 8.05 13.58
C ALA A 74 8.17 8.93 13.38
N ALA A 75 8.01 10.02 14.14
CA ALA A 75 6.85 10.90 14.02
C ALA A 75 6.89 11.65 12.68
N LYS A 76 8.05 12.23 12.35
CA LYS A 76 8.27 12.91 11.06
C LYS A 76 8.16 11.93 9.89
N TYR A 77 8.74 10.74 10.02
CA TYR A 77 8.66 9.69 9.00
C TYR A 77 7.21 9.29 8.71
N ASN A 78 6.42 9.02 9.75
CA ASN A 78 5.03 8.60 9.61
C ASN A 78 4.16 9.69 8.95
N LEU A 79 4.44 10.97 9.24
CA LEU A 79 3.76 12.07 8.58
C LEU A 79 4.09 12.15 7.08
N ILE A 80 5.37 11.99 6.72
CA ILE A 80 5.80 11.94 5.31
C ILE A 80 5.12 10.77 4.57
N GLN A 81 5.08 9.59 5.19
CA GLN A 81 4.42 8.41 4.64
C GLN A 81 2.91 8.65 4.46
N TRP A 82 2.25 9.26 5.44
CA TRP A 82 0.84 9.61 5.34
C TRP A 82 0.57 10.55 4.17
N GLN A 83 1.33 11.64 4.07
CA GLN A 83 1.20 12.62 2.99
C GLN A 83 1.43 12.00 1.61
N GLY A 84 2.44 11.15 1.45
CA GLY A 84 2.74 10.52 0.17
C GLY A 84 1.85 9.32 -0.20
N LEU A 85 1.08 8.77 0.75
CA LEU A 85 0.13 7.68 0.48
C LEU A 85 -1.32 8.15 0.35
N LEU A 86 -1.73 9.12 1.16
CA LEU A 86 -3.11 9.62 1.19
C LEU A 86 -3.28 10.99 0.55
N GLY A 87 -2.20 11.76 0.42
CA GLY A 87 -2.18 13.10 -0.15
C GLY A 87 -1.93 14.17 0.90
N GLU A 88 -1.26 15.25 0.50
CA GLU A 88 -0.86 16.36 1.37
C GLU A 88 -2.07 17.12 1.96
N ASN A 89 -3.22 17.06 1.28
CA ASN A 89 -4.47 17.72 1.72
C ASN A 89 -5.32 16.85 2.66
N VAL A 90 -4.88 15.64 3.02
CA VAL A 90 -5.60 14.75 3.94
C VAL A 90 -5.04 14.93 5.36
N PRO A 91 -5.83 15.42 6.34
CA PRO A 91 -5.34 15.63 7.70
C PRO A 91 -4.79 14.35 8.33
N TYR A 92 -3.67 14.46 9.03
CA TYR A 92 -3.11 13.36 9.80
C TYR A 92 -4.01 13.04 11.01
N PRO A 93 -4.38 11.77 11.24
CA PRO A 93 -5.31 11.40 12.30
C PRO A 93 -4.61 11.55 13.66
N SER A 94 -5.08 12.51 14.48
CA SER A 94 -4.60 12.72 15.85
C SER A 94 -5.36 11.90 16.90
N VAL A 95 -6.54 11.37 16.53
CA VAL A 95 -7.41 10.59 17.41
C VAL A 95 -7.93 9.35 16.69
N ARG A 96 -8.11 8.26 17.43
CA ARG A 96 -8.80 7.08 16.92
C ARG A 96 -10.29 7.39 16.78
N ASP A 97 -10.90 6.93 15.69
CA ASP A 97 -12.33 7.14 15.40
C ASP A 97 -13.31 6.36 16.30
N GLY A 98 -12.82 5.51 17.21
CA GLY A 98 -13.63 4.77 18.18
C GLY A 98 -14.40 3.57 17.62
N ARG A 99 -14.41 3.32 16.30
CA ARG A 99 -15.24 2.28 15.70
C ARG A 99 -14.78 0.87 16.11
N ASP A 100 -15.73 0.00 16.48
CA ASP A 100 -15.49 -1.43 16.67
C ASP A 100 -15.62 -2.16 15.32
N LEU A 101 -14.49 -2.63 14.79
CA LEU A 101 -14.41 -3.35 13.52
C LEU A 101 -14.24 -4.87 13.72
N SER A 102 -14.42 -5.38 14.94
CA SER A 102 -14.25 -6.81 15.27
C SER A 102 -15.39 -7.68 14.73
N LYS A 103 -16.59 -7.12 14.60
CA LYS A 103 -17.79 -7.82 14.12
C LYS A 103 -18.00 -7.59 12.62
N ASN A 104 -18.70 -8.52 11.97
CA ASN A 104 -19.13 -8.39 10.56
C ASN A 104 -18.00 -8.09 9.55
N ARG A 105 -16.78 -8.55 9.83
CA ARG A 105 -15.57 -8.29 9.03
C ARG A 105 -15.79 -8.50 7.53
N ALA A 106 -16.45 -9.59 7.14
CA ALA A 106 -16.69 -9.90 5.73
C ALA A 106 -17.59 -8.86 5.03
N ALA A 107 -18.60 -8.33 5.72
CA ALA A 107 -19.48 -7.29 5.18
C ALA A 107 -18.73 -5.95 5.07
N LEU A 108 -18.01 -5.56 6.13
CA LEU A 108 -17.21 -4.33 6.16
C LEU A 108 -16.16 -4.30 5.03
N LEU A 109 -15.44 -5.40 4.83
CA LEU A 109 -14.46 -5.51 3.76
C LEU A 109 -15.09 -5.45 2.37
N ARG A 110 -16.28 -6.05 2.17
CA ARG A 110 -17.02 -5.94 0.89
C ARG A 110 -17.43 -4.51 0.62
N GLN A 111 -18.00 -3.83 1.60
CA GLN A 111 -18.42 -2.43 1.48
C GLN A 111 -17.23 -1.51 1.17
N TRP A 112 -16.12 -1.67 1.91
CA TRP A 112 -14.90 -0.89 1.66
C TRP A 112 -14.32 -1.14 0.27
N ARG A 113 -14.25 -2.40 -0.19
CA ARG A 113 -13.76 -2.70 -1.54
C ARG A 113 -14.63 -2.04 -2.60
N GLN A 114 -15.95 -2.10 -2.43
CA GLN A 114 -16.89 -1.51 -3.38
C GLN A 114 -16.74 0.01 -3.43
N SER A 115 -16.69 0.69 -2.28
CA SER A 115 -16.51 2.15 -2.23
C SER A 115 -15.20 2.58 -2.87
N ARG A 116 -14.11 1.82 -2.64
CA ARG A 116 -12.83 2.07 -3.31
C ARG A 116 -12.92 1.91 -4.81
N ILE A 117 -13.52 0.83 -5.32
CA ILE A 117 -13.67 0.63 -6.77
C ILE A 117 -14.46 1.77 -7.42
N VAL A 118 -15.51 2.26 -6.76
CA VAL A 118 -16.30 3.41 -7.26
C VAL A 118 -15.44 4.67 -7.33
N ALA A 119 -14.75 5.04 -6.24
CA ALA A 119 -13.88 6.22 -6.21
C ALA A 119 -12.75 6.15 -7.27
N LEU A 120 -12.23 4.96 -7.55
CA LEU A 120 -11.22 4.75 -8.59
C LEU A 120 -11.75 4.99 -10.01
N LYS A 121 -12.99 4.61 -10.28
CA LYS A 121 -13.63 4.88 -11.57
C LYS A 121 -13.87 6.38 -11.76
N GLU A 122 -14.33 7.06 -10.73
CA GLU A 122 -14.60 8.50 -10.75
C GLU A 122 -13.33 9.32 -10.99
N SER A 123 -12.23 9.01 -10.29
CA SER A 123 -10.94 9.66 -10.51
C SER A 123 -10.36 9.42 -11.91
N SER A 124 -10.50 8.22 -12.45
CA SER A 124 -10.05 7.89 -13.81
C SER A 124 -10.80 8.72 -14.87
N SER A 125 -12.13 8.80 -14.78
CA SER A 125 -12.94 9.59 -15.72
C SER A 125 -12.69 11.11 -15.64
N THR A 126 -12.33 11.61 -14.45
CA THR A 126 -11.96 13.02 -14.25
C THR A 126 -10.62 13.33 -14.93
N SER A 127 -9.65 12.42 -14.83
CA SER A 127 -8.35 12.57 -15.48
C SER A 127 -8.45 12.54 -17.01
N GLU A 128 -9.28 11.65 -17.57
CA GLU A 128 -9.51 11.56 -19.02
C GLU A 128 -10.17 12.82 -19.58
N LYS A 129 -11.19 13.36 -18.89
CA LYS A 129 -11.82 14.64 -19.29
C LYS A 129 -10.87 15.83 -19.21
N ALA A 130 -9.99 15.89 -18.20
CA ALA A 130 -9.00 16.95 -18.07
C ALA A 130 -7.94 16.91 -19.19
N VAL A 131 -7.50 15.72 -19.59
CA VAL A 131 -6.57 15.53 -20.72
C VAL A 131 -7.24 15.92 -22.05
N GLN A 132 -8.52 15.58 -22.24
CA GLN A 132 -9.25 15.91 -23.47
C GLN A 132 -9.59 17.41 -23.59
N ALA A 133 -9.73 18.13 -22.47
CA ALA A 133 -9.92 19.58 -22.45
C ALA A 133 -8.60 20.37 -22.61
N GLY A 134 -7.45 19.78 -22.28
CA GLY A 134 -6.13 20.40 -22.42
C GLY A 134 -5.43 20.18 -23.78
N GLY A 135 -5.94 19.26 -24.60
CA GLY A 135 -5.38 18.94 -25.93
C GLY A 135 -5.76 19.88 -27.07
N GLY A 136 -6.33 21.05 -26.75
CA GLY A 136 -6.73 22.06 -27.72
C GLY A 136 -5.95 23.36 -27.55
N LYS A 137 -4.67 23.36 -27.95
CA LYS A 137 -3.94 24.44 -28.66
C LYS A 137 -2.47 24.08 -28.81
#